data_AF-A0A0L0VVP6-F1
#
_entry.id   AF-A0A0L0VVP6-F1
#
_cell.length_a   1.000
_cell.length_b   1.000
_cell.length_c   1.000
_cell.angle_alpha   90.00
_cell.angle_beta   90.00
_cell.angle_gamma   90.00
#
_symmetry.space_group_name_H-M   'P 1'
#
loop_
_entity.id
_entity.type
_entity.pdbx_description
1 polymer ?
#
loop_
_entity_poly.entity_id
_entity_poly.type
_entity_poly.pdbx_seq_one_letter_code
_entity_poly.pdbx_strand_id
1 'polypeptide(L)'
;MQMDMWETLGKQRKTVSAQPPQEYSDSQTTRQVLRQLLADVVAEPTATLTEPQTAGNFTLTNVVAGRIVGTVPMVKYLEFLGIYDLHKVLGLLTKEDIVSHTLFRSPALVRKDVRNLGISLGTVTSLFNNVYLFDEYLASK
;
A
#
# COMPACT_ATOMS: atom_id res chain seq x y z
N MET A 1 36.80 17.18 -49.84
CA MET A 1 35.59 16.33 -49.91
C MET A 1 35.45 15.64 -48.56
N GLN A 2 34.79 16.31 -47.61
CA GLN A 2 34.37 15.72 -46.34
C GLN A 2 32.96 15.16 -46.59
N MET A 3 32.79 13.86 -46.41
CA MET A 3 31.48 13.22 -46.37
C MET A 3 31.07 13.15 -44.91
N ASP A 4 30.07 13.97 -44.56
CA ASP A 4 29.42 14.00 -43.27
C ASP A 4 28.76 12.65 -42.94
N MET A 5 29.42 11.88 -42.07
CA MET A 5 28.97 10.59 -41.55
C MET A 5 27.90 10.78 -40.45
N TRP A 6 26.87 11.57 -40.71
CA TRP A 6 25.71 11.69 -39.82
C TRP A 6 24.34 11.63 -40.55
N GLU A 7 24.32 11.43 -41.87
CA GLU A 7 23.08 11.26 -42.66
C GLU A 7 22.53 9.82 -42.73
N THR A 8 22.71 9.00 -41.67
CA THR A 8 22.12 7.63 -41.62
C THR A 8 21.31 7.38 -40.35
N LEU A 9 20.41 8.31 -40.00
CA LEU A 9 19.31 8.04 -39.07
C LEU A 9 17.99 8.48 -39.69
N GLY A 10 17.38 7.61 -40.50
CA GLY A 10 16.13 7.98 -41.15
C GLY A 10 15.38 6.89 -41.91
N LYS A 11 15.55 5.60 -41.62
CA LYS A 11 14.79 4.54 -42.33
C LYS A 11 14.41 3.36 -41.44
N GLN A 12 13.39 3.55 -40.59
CA GLN A 12 12.35 2.55 -40.35
C GLN A 12 11.06 3.24 -39.84
N ARG A 13 10.40 4.03 -40.70
CA ARG A 13 8.96 4.27 -40.54
C ARG A 13 8.24 3.12 -41.22
N LYS A 14 7.88 2.10 -40.44
CA LYS A 14 6.99 1.05 -40.92
C LYS A 14 5.58 1.65 -41.00
N THR A 15 5.07 1.61 -42.22
CA THR A 15 3.81 2.14 -42.74
C THR A 15 2.63 1.85 -41.81
N VAL A 16 1.99 2.90 -41.30
CA VAL A 16 0.63 2.85 -40.76
C VAL A 16 -0.31 2.66 -41.95
N SER A 17 -0.89 1.46 -42.08
CA SER A 17 -2.06 1.22 -42.91
C SER A 17 -3.27 1.12 -41.98
N ALA A 18 -4.25 1.99 -42.22
CA ALA A 18 -5.48 2.08 -41.46
C ALA A 18 -6.33 0.81 -41.64
N GLN A 19 -6.64 0.13 -40.54
CA GLN A 19 -7.79 -0.77 -40.42
C GLN A 19 -8.23 -0.81 -38.94
N PRO A 20 -9.55 -0.72 -38.64
CA PRO A 20 -10.06 -0.60 -37.28
C PRO A 20 -9.85 -1.86 -36.43
N PRO A 21 -9.77 -1.75 -35.10
CA PRO A 21 -9.47 -2.86 -34.20
C PRO A 21 -10.52 -3.96 -34.32
N GLN A 22 -10.10 -5.16 -34.69
CA GLN A 22 -10.91 -6.36 -34.51
C GLN A 22 -10.99 -6.64 -33.01
N GLU A 23 -12.15 -6.34 -32.46
CA GLU A 23 -12.59 -6.62 -31.10
C GLU A 23 -12.56 -8.15 -30.91
N TYR A 24 -11.52 -8.64 -30.24
CA TYR A 24 -11.42 -10.05 -29.85
C TYR A 24 -12.46 -10.32 -28.77
N SER A 25 -13.55 -10.96 -29.18
CA SER A 25 -14.69 -11.37 -28.38
C SER A 25 -14.33 -12.53 -27.44
N ASP A 26 -13.63 -12.25 -26.34
CA ASP A 26 -13.45 -13.18 -25.21
C ASP A 26 -13.87 -12.58 -23.84
N SER A 27 -14.47 -11.40 -23.85
CA SER A 27 -14.92 -10.73 -22.62
C SER A 27 -16.18 -11.34 -21.97
N GLN A 28 -16.90 -12.22 -22.66
CA GLN A 28 -18.09 -12.88 -22.09
C GLN A 28 -17.68 -13.98 -21.10
N THR A 29 -16.72 -14.84 -21.44
CA THR A 29 -16.27 -15.95 -20.58
C THR A 29 -15.64 -15.44 -19.29
N THR A 30 -14.73 -14.46 -19.37
CA THR A 30 -14.09 -13.88 -18.17
C THR A 30 -15.09 -13.19 -17.25
N ARG A 31 -16.08 -12.47 -17.81
CA ARG A 31 -17.14 -11.85 -17.02
C ARG A 31 -18.13 -12.85 -16.44
N GLN A 32 -18.35 -13.99 -17.10
CA GLN A 32 -19.26 -15.02 -16.63
C GLN A 32 -18.64 -15.80 -15.46
N VAL A 33 -17.34 -16.13 -15.54
CA VAL A 33 -16.60 -16.72 -14.41
C VAL A 33 -16.58 -15.78 -13.20
N LEU A 34 -16.36 -14.48 -13.43
CA LEU A 34 -16.39 -13.47 -12.35
C LEU A 34 -17.78 -13.36 -11.69
N ARG A 35 -18.87 -13.47 -12.47
CA ARG A 35 -20.24 -13.45 -11.92
C ARG A 35 -20.59 -14.70 -11.12
N GLN A 36 -20.15 -15.88 -11.56
CA GLN A 36 -20.40 -17.13 -10.84
C GLN A 36 -19.70 -17.16 -9.46
N LEU A 37 -18.54 -16.54 -9.30
CA LEU A 37 -17.82 -16.44 -8.03
C LEU A 37 -18.49 -15.51 -7.00
N LEU A 38 -19.27 -14.53 -7.45
CA LEU A 38 -19.92 -13.54 -6.59
C LEU A 38 -21.30 -14.00 -6.08
N ALA A 39 -21.86 -15.06 -6.66
CA ALA A 39 -23.20 -15.53 -6.35
C ALA A 39 -23.30 -16.45 -5.12
N ASP A 40 -22.18 -16.92 -4.55
CA ASP A 40 -22.17 -17.86 -3.42
C ASP A 40 -22.11 -17.17 -2.03
N VAL A 41 -22.25 -15.84 -1.97
CA VAL A 41 -22.24 -15.05 -0.72
C VAL A 41 -23.57 -14.29 -0.55
N VAL A 42 -24.69 -14.99 -0.59
CA VAL A 42 -25.91 -14.55 0.10
C VAL A 42 -26.66 -15.78 0.62
N ALA A 43 -26.45 -16.09 1.88
CA ALA A 43 -27.49 -16.64 2.74
C ALA A 43 -27.30 -16.05 4.15
N GLU A 44 -28.18 -15.10 4.47
CA GLU A 44 -28.43 -14.58 5.81
C GLU A 44 -28.59 -15.68 6.87
N PRO A 45 -28.40 -15.32 8.14
CA PRO A 45 -29.54 -15.37 9.05
C PRO A 45 -29.79 -14.05 9.77
N THR A 46 -30.98 -13.51 9.54
CA THR A 46 -31.65 -12.47 10.31
C THR A 46 -31.79 -12.85 11.80
N ALA A 47 -31.39 -11.95 12.70
CA ALA A 47 -31.96 -11.81 14.05
C ALA A 47 -31.78 -10.37 14.60
N THR A 48 -32.81 -9.57 14.35
CA THR A 48 -33.44 -8.46 15.09
C THR A 48 -32.85 -7.95 16.44
N LEU A 49 -32.51 -6.65 16.43
CA LEU A 49 -32.75 -5.57 17.43
C LEU A 49 -32.09 -5.60 18.83
N THR A 50 -31.28 -4.58 19.16
CA THR A 50 -31.38 -3.66 20.34
C THR A 50 -30.26 -2.59 20.29
N GLU A 51 -30.57 -1.40 20.80
CA GLU A 51 -29.90 -0.08 20.74
C GLU A 51 -28.60 0.05 21.60
N PRO A 52 -28.04 1.26 21.85
CA PRO A 52 -26.74 1.77 21.38
C PRO A 52 -25.63 1.75 22.46
N GLN A 53 -24.40 1.31 22.17
CA GLN A 53 -23.29 1.49 23.12
C GLN A 53 -21.97 1.91 22.48
N THR A 54 -21.58 3.12 22.89
CA THR A 54 -20.24 3.68 23.00
C THR A 54 -19.17 2.66 23.46
N ALA A 55 -17.97 2.87 22.91
CA ALA A 55 -16.66 2.38 23.37
C ALA A 55 -16.30 0.91 23.09
N GLY A 56 -15.20 0.78 22.33
CA GLY A 56 -14.14 -0.15 22.69
C GLY A 56 -14.17 -1.51 22.03
N ASN A 57 -13.64 -1.59 20.79
CA ASN A 57 -12.83 -2.71 20.28
C ASN A 57 -12.57 -2.55 18.77
N PHE A 58 -11.60 -1.71 18.40
CA PHE A 58 -10.92 -1.89 17.11
C PHE A 58 -10.02 -3.13 17.20
N THR A 59 -10.65 -4.31 17.20
CA THR A 59 -9.96 -5.57 17.02
C THR A 59 -9.57 -5.65 15.54
N LEU A 60 -8.38 -5.17 15.22
CA LEU A 60 -7.75 -5.37 13.90
C LEU A 60 -7.30 -6.83 13.78
N THR A 61 -8.25 -7.77 13.76
CA THR A 61 -7.97 -9.16 13.41
C THR A 61 -8.10 -9.33 11.90
N ASN A 62 -6.96 -9.14 11.24
CA ASN A 62 -6.42 -10.18 10.36
C ASN A 62 -7.32 -10.69 9.20
N VAL A 63 -7.93 -9.80 8.41
CA VAL A 63 -8.70 -10.19 7.19
C VAL A 63 -7.87 -10.09 5.90
N VAL A 64 -6.56 -9.81 5.98
CA VAL A 64 -5.60 -9.92 4.85
C VAL A 64 -4.51 -10.94 5.20
N ALA A 65 -4.94 -12.14 5.61
CA ALA A 65 -4.06 -13.28 5.84
C ALA A 65 -3.63 -13.93 4.51
N GLY A 66 -2.74 -13.24 3.77
CA GLY A 66 -2.17 -13.79 2.54
C GLY A 66 -0.76 -13.33 2.18
N ARG A 67 -0.14 -12.39 2.91
CA ARG A 67 1.19 -11.87 2.49
C ARG A 67 2.14 -11.31 3.53
N ILE A 68 1.91 -11.51 4.82
CA ILE A 68 2.81 -10.97 5.84
C ILE A 68 3.64 -12.11 6.45
N VAL A 69 4.62 -12.57 5.67
CA VAL A 69 5.74 -13.34 6.17
C VAL A 69 6.55 -12.41 7.07
N GLY A 70 6.45 -12.60 8.39
CA GLY A 70 7.46 -12.16 9.36
C GLY A 70 7.69 -10.65 9.53
N THR A 71 6.74 -9.76 9.20
CA THR A 71 6.95 -8.33 9.49
C THR A 71 6.66 -8.02 10.95
N VAL A 72 7.59 -7.31 11.59
CA VAL A 72 7.39 -6.78 12.94
C VAL A 72 6.22 -5.78 12.88
N PRO A 73 5.22 -5.87 13.79
CA PRO A 73 4.10 -4.94 13.79
C PRO A 73 4.59 -3.50 13.93
N MET A 74 4.10 -2.58 13.08
CA MET A 74 4.39 -1.14 13.17
C MET A 74 4.13 -0.59 14.59
N VAL A 75 3.15 -1.17 15.30
CA VAL A 75 2.86 -0.88 16.71
C VAL A 75 4.11 -0.96 17.59
N LYS A 76 4.88 -2.05 17.48
CA LYS A 76 6.10 -2.26 18.29
C LYS A 76 7.17 -1.20 18.00
N TYR A 77 7.24 -0.73 16.75
CA TYR A 77 8.14 0.34 16.37
C TYR A 77 7.74 1.66 17.03
N LEU A 78 6.45 2.01 17.00
CA LEU A 78 5.95 3.22 17.64
C LEU A 78 6.09 3.19 19.17
N GLU A 79 5.92 2.01 19.78
CA GLU A 79 6.19 1.78 21.21
C GLU A 79 7.66 1.99 21.54
N PHE A 80 8.58 1.44 20.73
CA PHE A 80 10.01 1.65 20.88
C PHE A 80 10.40 3.13 20.82
N LEU A 81 9.72 3.92 20.00
CA LEU A 81 9.96 5.38 19.90
C LEU A 81 9.34 6.18 21.05
N GLY A 82 8.49 5.58 21.90
CA GLY A 82 7.85 6.29 23.02
C GLY A 82 6.86 7.37 22.58
N ILE A 83 6.16 7.17 21.46
CA ILE A 83 5.20 8.15 20.93
C ILE A 83 3.93 8.17 21.79
N TYR A 84 3.60 9.33 22.36
CA TYR A 84 2.42 9.52 23.24
C TYR A 84 1.10 9.21 22.52
N ASP A 85 0.89 9.75 21.32
CA ASP A 85 -0.33 9.56 20.54
C ASP A 85 -0.25 8.34 19.59
N LEU A 86 0.20 7.19 20.10
CA LEU A 86 0.50 6.00 19.30
C LEU A 86 -0.65 5.62 18.36
N HIS A 87 -1.88 5.49 18.89
CA HIS A 87 -3.04 5.06 18.09
C HIS A 87 -3.40 6.04 16.98
N LYS A 88 -3.27 7.35 17.24
CA LYS A 88 -3.52 8.39 16.26
C LYS A 88 -2.48 8.33 15.13
N VAL A 89 -1.21 8.26 15.49
CA VAL A 89 -0.11 8.19 14.52
C VAL A 89 -0.20 6.89 13.71
N LEU A 90 -0.48 5.76 14.36
CA LEU A 90 -0.68 4.48 13.68
C LEU A 90 -1.84 4.55 12.68
N GLY A 91 -2.99 5.09 13.08
CA GLY A 91 -4.13 5.23 12.18
C GLY A 91 -3.84 6.10 10.96
N LEU A 92 -3.09 7.19 11.14
CA LEU A 92 -2.64 8.05 10.04
C LEU A 92 -1.68 7.32 9.08
N LEU A 93 -0.74 6.54 9.62
CA LEU A 93 0.22 5.78 8.82
C LEU A 93 -0.48 4.63 8.06
N THR A 94 -1.35 3.87 8.73
CA THR A 94 -2.10 2.77 8.10
C THR A 94 -3.05 3.25 7.02
N LYS A 95 -3.65 4.45 7.16
CA LYS A 95 -4.49 5.05 6.12
C LYS A 95 -3.73 5.27 4.80
N GLU A 96 -2.44 5.57 4.89
CA GLU A 96 -1.54 5.77 3.73
C GLU A 96 -0.76 4.49 3.37
N ASP A 97 -1.20 3.32 3.84
CA ASP A 97 -0.56 2.02 3.61
C ASP A 97 0.91 1.93 4.14
N ILE A 98 1.28 2.79 5.08
CA ILE A 98 2.59 2.77 5.75
C ILE A 98 2.53 1.74 6.88
N VAL A 99 2.68 0.47 6.51
CA VAL A 99 2.47 -0.68 7.43
C VAL A 99 3.75 -1.26 8.04
N SER A 100 4.94 -0.83 7.59
CA SER A 100 6.24 -1.31 8.08
C SER A 100 7.21 -0.17 8.41
N HIS A 101 7.99 -0.32 9.48
CA HIS A 101 9.04 0.63 9.87
C HIS A 101 10.15 0.76 8.80
N THR A 102 10.36 -0.30 8.01
CA THR A 102 11.33 -0.31 6.91
C THR A 102 11.02 0.72 5.83
N LEU A 103 9.74 1.11 5.67
CA LEU A 103 9.33 2.13 4.70
C LEU A 103 9.93 3.50 5.01
N PHE A 104 10.24 3.80 6.27
CA PHE A 104 10.91 5.06 6.64
C PHE A 104 12.37 5.13 6.20
N ARG A 105 12.99 3.99 5.84
CA ARG A 105 14.31 3.95 5.18
C ARG A 105 14.20 4.14 3.67
N SER A 106 13.03 3.87 3.09
CA SER A 106 12.83 3.92 1.64
C SER A 106 12.94 5.36 1.14
N PRO A 107 13.68 5.61 0.05
CA PRO A 107 13.72 6.93 -0.58
C PRO A 107 12.37 7.32 -1.20
N ALA A 108 11.45 6.36 -1.38
CA ALA A 108 10.12 6.61 -1.90
C ALA A 108 9.20 7.33 -0.90
N LEU A 109 9.47 7.20 0.41
CA LEU A 109 8.68 7.85 1.45
C LEU A 109 9.40 9.12 1.92
N VAL A 110 8.87 10.29 1.58
CA VAL A 110 9.51 11.56 1.93
C VAL A 110 8.98 12.07 3.27
N ARG A 111 9.86 12.63 4.10
CA ARG A 111 9.50 13.25 5.40
C ARG A 111 8.37 14.27 5.28
N LYS A 112 8.34 15.02 4.17
CA LYS A 112 7.32 16.01 3.88
C LYS A 112 5.93 15.37 3.80
N ASP A 113 5.82 14.20 3.18
CA ASP A 113 4.55 13.51 3.00
C ASP A 113 4.02 13.01 4.33
N VAL A 114 4.89 12.41 5.15
CA VAL A 114 4.54 11.97 6.52
C VAL A 114 4.15 13.16 7.41
N ARG A 115 4.81 14.31 7.25
CA ARG A 115 4.44 15.56 7.95
C ARG A 115 3.08 16.10 7.50
N ASN A 116 2.73 15.96 6.23
CA ASN A 116 1.44 16.42 5.69
C ASN A 116 0.25 15.62 6.25
N LEU A 117 0.49 14.44 6.85
CA LEU A 117 -0.52 13.67 7.58
C LEU A 117 -0.93 14.31 8.92
N GLY A 118 -0.32 15.43 9.30
CA GLY A 118 -0.56 16.09 10.58
C GLY A 118 0.24 15.49 11.73
N ILE A 119 1.28 14.71 11.43
CA ILE A 119 2.22 14.18 12.42
C ILE A 119 3.20 15.29 12.83
N SER A 120 3.49 15.40 14.12
CA SER A 120 4.39 16.43 14.64
C SER A 120 5.80 16.29 14.06
N LEU A 121 6.51 17.41 13.87
CA LEU A 121 7.88 17.38 13.34
C LEU A 121 8.83 16.52 14.20
N GLY A 122 8.66 16.55 15.53
CA GLY A 122 9.42 15.71 16.45
C GLY A 122 9.18 14.23 16.17
N THR A 123 7.92 13.83 16.07
CA THR A 123 7.53 12.45 15.76
C THR A 123 8.03 12.01 14.38
N VAL A 124 7.86 12.83 13.34
CA VAL A 124 8.40 12.52 11.99
C VAL A 124 9.91 12.35 12.05
N THR A 125 10.63 13.23 12.74
CA THR A 125 12.08 13.09 12.91
C THR A 125 12.43 11.76 13.58
N SER A 126 11.70 11.38 14.63
CA SER A 126 11.93 10.11 15.32
C SER A 126 11.67 8.89 14.43
N LEU A 127 10.60 8.90 13.63
CA LEU A 127 10.24 7.81 12.71
C LEU A 127 11.31 7.55 11.64
N PHE A 128 11.98 8.60 11.15
CA PHE A 128 12.99 8.43 10.10
C PHE A 128 14.39 8.18 10.66
N ASN A 129 14.75 8.79 11.78
CA ASN A 129 16.12 8.72 12.29
C ASN A 129 16.40 7.45 13.08
N ASN A 130 15.40 6.82 13.70
CA ASN A 130 15.61 5.69 14.62
C ASN A 130 15.35 4.32 13.98
N VAL A 131 15.16 4.24 12.66
CA VAL A 131 14.88 2.97 11.96
C VAL A 131 16.01 1.96 12.19
N TYR A 132 17.28 2.41 12.12
CA TYR A 132 18.44 1.54 12.32
C TYR A 132 18.56 1.05 13.76
N LEU A 133 18.27 1.90 14.75
CA LEU A 133 18.29 1.52 16.17
C LEU A 133 17.24 0.45 16.48
N PHE A 134 16.09 0.53 15.82
CA PHE A 134 15.08 -0.50 15.97
C PHE A 134 15.47 -1.81 15.31
N ASP A 135 16.10 -1.78 14.13
CA ASP A 135 16.63 -3.00 13.51
C ASP A 135 17.70 -3.67 14.39
N GLU A 136 18.58 -2.89 15.03
CA GLU A 136 19.57 -3.39 16.01
C GLU A 136 18.90 -3.97 17.26
N TYR A 137 17.87 -3.31 17.78
CA TYR A 137 17.04 -3.82 18.87
C TYR A 137 16.39 -5.16 18.52
N LEU A 138 15.91 -5.32 17.28
CA LEU A 138 15.33 -6.58 16.80
C LEU A 138 16.38 -7.67 16.61
N ALA A 139 17.59 -7.33 16.16
CA ALA A 139 18.68 -8.29 15.98
C ALA A 139 19.29 -8.76 17.31
N SER A 140 19.14 -7.95 18.37
CA SER A 140 19.65 -8.24 19.72
C SER A 140 18.66 -9.03 20.60
N LYS A 141 17.49 -9.39 20.05
CA LYS A 141 16.38 -10.09 20.73
C LYS A 141 16.30 -11.53 20.28
#